data_AF-A0A6G1R2M0-F1
#
_entry.id   AF-A0A6G1R2M0-F1
#
_cell.length_a   1.000
_cell.length_b   1.000
_cell.length_c   1.000
_cell.angle_alpha   90.00
_cell.angle_beta   90.00
_cell.angle_gamma   90.00
#
_symmetry.space_group_name_H-M   'P 1'
#
loop_
_entity.id
_entity.type
_entity.pdbx_description
1 polymer ?
#
loop_
_entity_poly.entity_id
_entity_poly.type
_entity_poly.pdbx_seq_one_letter_code
_entity_poly.pdbx_strand_id
1 'polypeptide(L)'
;GPPAPSPPPPPPAGPCCPGSWPNFAVVCSFLERYGALLDLPELPFPELERVLQPPQEPGDQVPKELVELHLKLMRKIGKSVTADRWEKYLIKICQEFNSTWAWEMEKKGYLEMSVECKLGILKYLCECQFDDNLKFKNIINEEDADAMRLQPIGRDKDGLMYWYQLDQE
;
A
#
# COMPACT_ATOMS: atom_id res chain seq x y z
N GLY A 1 29.24 -25.72 -39.40
CA GLY A 1 28.21 -24.69 -39.67
C GLY A 1 28.45 -23.53 -38.74
N PRO A 2 28.08 -22.29 -39.11
CA PRO A 2 28.20 -21.15 -38.21
C PRO A 2 27.30 -21.34 -36.98
N PRO A 3 27.66 -20.76 -35.82
CA PRO A 3 26.87 -20.85 -34.61
C PRO A 3 25.52 -20.14 -34.79
N ALA A 4 24.48 -20.70 -34.19
CA ALA A 4 23.14 -20.13 -34.21
C ALA A 4 23.13 -18.73 -33.57
N PRO A 5 22.35 -17.77 -34.10
CA PRO A 5 22.24 -16.44 -33.51
C PRO A 5 21.65 -16.52 -32.10
N SER A 6 22.22 -15.75 -31.19
CA SER A 6 21.74 -15.59 -29.82
C SER A 6 20.27 -15.15 -29.81
N PRO A 7 19.44 -15.65 -28.87
CA PRO A 7 18.07 -15.17 -28.74
C PRO A 7 18.06 -13.66 -28.44
N PRO A 8 17.07 -12.91 -28.95
CA PRO A 8 16.94 -11.49 -28.66
C PRO A 8 16.76 -11.29 -27.14
N PRO A 9 17.26 -10.17 -26.59
CA PRO A 9 17.01 -9.83 -25.20
C PRO A 9 15.51 -9.74 -24.93
N PRO A 10 15.04 -10.10 -23.73
CA PRO A 10 13.63 -9.94 -23.38
C PRO A 10 13.23 -8.46 -23.53
N PRO A 11 11.97 -8.18 -23.91
CA PRO A 11 11.49 -6.81 -23.99
C PRO A 11 11.67 -6.11 -22.63
N PRO A 12 11.94 -4.79 -22.61
CA PRO A 12 11.98 -4.05 -21.35
C PRO A 12 10.66 -4.27 -20.62
N ALA A 13 10.73 -4.66 -19.34
CA ALA A 13 9.55 -4.73 -18.50
C ALA A 13 8.84 -3.37 -18.60
N GLY A 14 7.59 -3.37 -19.06
CA GLY A 14 6.78 -2.16 -19.11
C GLY A 14 6.72 -1.50 -17.72
N PRO A 15 6.40 -0.20 -17.63
CA PRO A 15 6.23 0.45 -16.34
C PRO A 15 5.28 -0.40 -15.49
N CYS A 16 5.81 -0.88 -14.36
CA CYS A 16 5.10 -1.80 -13.49
C CYS A 16 4.01 -1.00 -12.79
N CYS A 17 2.79 -1.03 -13.32
CA CYS A 17 1.66 -0.29 -12.76
C CYS A 17 1.42 -0.75 -11.31
N PRO A 18 1.28 0.18 -10.34
CA PRO A 18 1.00 -0.18 -8.95
C PRO A 18 -0.21 -1.11 -8.80
N GLY A 19 -1.26 -0.94 -9.62
CA GLY A 19 -2.43 -1.80 -9.64
C GLY A 19 -2.18 -3.26 -10.04
N SER A 20 -1.00 -3.58 -10.58
CA SER A 20 -0.61 -4.97 -10.86
C SER A 20 -0.03 -5.71 -9.65
N TRP A 21 0.19 -5.02 -8.52
CA TRP A 21 0.73 -5.62 -7.31
C TRP A 21 -0.39 -6.06 -6.35
N PRO A 22 -0.35 -7.29 -5.81
CA PRO A 22 -1.37 -7.77 -4.87
C PRO A 22 -1.57 -6.86 -3.66
N ASN A 23 -0.51 -6.19 -3.21
CA ASN A 23 -0.55 -5.28 -2.07
C ASN A 23 -1.38 -4.01 -2.34
N PHE A 24 -1.54 -3.58 -3.60
CA PHE A 24 -2.34 -2.40 -3.94
C PHE A 24 -3.82 -2.60 -3.59
N ALA A 25 -4.40 -3.74 -3.98
CA ALA A 25 -5.78 -4.08 -3.66
C ALA A 25 -6.01 -4.15 -2.13
N VAL A 26 -5.05 -4.70 -1.37
CA VAL A 26 -5.14 -4.76 0.10
C VAL A 26 -5.17 -3.36 0.71
N VAL A 27 -4.28 -2.47 0.24
CA VAL A 27 -4.25 -1.07 0.70
C VAL A 27 -5.54 -0.35 0.32
N CYS A 28 -6.04 -0.50 -0.92
CA CYS A 28 -7.28 0.13 -1.37
C CYS A 28 -8.48 -0.31 -0.52
N SER A 29 -8.68 -1.62 -0.32
CA SER A 29 -9.75 -2.16 0.51
C SER A 29 -9.67 -1.66 1.96
N PHE A 30 -8.46 -1.50 2.49
CA PHE A 30 -8.26 -0.93 3.83
C PHE A 30 -8.68 0.54 3.88
N LEU A 31 -8.23 1.34 2.92
CA LEU A 31 -8.53 2.78 2.88
C LEU A 31 -10.01 3.06 2.67
N GLU A 32 -10.69 2.31 1.79
CA GLU A 32 -12.13 2.45 1.57
C GLU A 32 -12.93 2.14 2.83
N ARG A 33 -12.58 1.04 3.51
CA ARG A 33 -13.35 0.59 4.67
C ARG A 33 -13.05 1.38 5.95
N TYR A 34 -11.78 1.72 6.18
CA TYR A 34 -11.32 2.21 7.48
C TYR A 34 -10.73 3.62 7.42
N GLY A 35 -10.56 4.21 6.23
CA GLY A 35 -9.98 5.54 6.05
C GLY A 35 -10.70 6.60 6.86
N ALA A 36 -12.04 6.66 6.74
CA ALA A 36 -12.85 7.60 7.51
C ALA A 36 -12.76 7.38 9.03
N LEU A 37 -12.81 6.12 9.49
CA LEU A 37 -12.71 5.77 10.91
C LEU A 37 -11.35 6.18 11.51
N LEU A 38 -10.30 6.05 10.71
CA LEU A 38 -8.93 6.43 11.09
C LEU A 38 -8.62 7.89 10.80
N ASP A 39 -9.56 8.68 10.27
CA ASP A 39 -9.34 10.05 9.82
C ASP A 39 -8.14 10.13 8.85
N LEU A 40 -8.03 9.22 7.87
CA LEU A 40 -6.98 9.25 6.85
C LEU A 40 -7.29 10.28 5.76
N PRO A 41 -6.28 10.86 5.08
CA PRO A 41 -6.54 11.75 3.95
C PRO A 41 -7.32 11.01 2.85
N GLU A 42 -8.28 11.70 2.25
CA GLU A 42 -9.01 11.18 1.09
C GLU A 42 -8.09 11.19 -0.13
N LEU A 43 -7.81 9.99 -0.65
CA LEU A 43 -6.94 9.80 -1.81
C LEU A 43 -7.59 8.76 -2.74
N PRO A 44 -8.29 9.20 -3.81
CA PRO A 44 -8.94 8.29 -4.75
C PRO A 44 -7.95 7.28 -5.32
N PHE A 45 -8.39 6.05 -5.61
CA PHE A 45 -7.47 4.98 -6.03
C PHE A 45 -6.65 5.29 -7.29
N PRO A 46 -7.19 5.94 -8.33
CA PRO A 46 -6.38 6.35 -9.48
C PRO A 46 -5.28 7.33 -9.09
N GLU A 47 -5.56 8.22 -8.13
CA GLU A 47 -4.59 9.17 -7.61
C GLU A 47 -3.56 8.48 -6.72
N LEU A 48 -3.98 7.55 -5.84
CA LEU A 48 -3.07 6.72 -5.05
C LEU A 48 -2.10 5.94 -5.95
N GLU A 49 -2.61 5.31 -7.01
CA GLU A 49 -1.79 4.63 -8.01
C GLU A 49 -0.79 5.61 -8.64
N ARG A 50 -1.24 6.79 -9.07
CA ARG A 50 -0.38 7.82 -9.67
C ARG A 50 0.74 8.27 -8.74
N VAL A 51 0.43 8.61 -7.47
CA VAL A 51 1.43 9.15 -6.52
C VAL A 51 2.44 8.10 -6.04
N LEU A 52 2.14 6.81 -6.21
CA LEU A 52 3.06 5.72 -5.90
C LEU A 52 4.08 5.44 -7.01
N GLN A 53 3.84 5.93 -8.23
CA GLN A 53 4.76 5.73 -9.35
C GLN A 53 6.15 6.33 -9.07
N PRO A 54 7.18 5.88 -9.81
CA PRO A 54 8.50 6.52 -9.80
C PRO A 54 8.41 8.00 -10.21
N PRO A 55 9.37 8.85 -9.80
CA PRO A 55 9.43 10.23 -10.26
C PRO A 55 9.51 10.27 -11.79
N GLN A 56 8.73 11.17 -12.39
CA GLN A 56 8.66 11.33 -13.85
C GLN A 56 9.66 12.39 -14.31
N GLU A 57 9.84 13.45 -13.52
CA GLU A 57 10.70 14.58 -13.86
C GLU A 57 11.76 14.85 -12.77
N PRO A 58 12.94 15.38 -13.14
CA PRO A 58 13.94 15.81 -12.18
C PRO A 58 13.41 16.91 -11.26
N GLY A 59 13.42 16.66 -9.95
CA GLY A 59 12.92 17.59 -8.94
C GLY A 59 11.50 17.31 -8.44
N ASP A 60 10.87 16.22 -8.92
CA ASP A 60 9.67 15.68 -8.30
C ASP A 60 9.87 15.46 -6.79
N GLN A 61 8.79 15.61 -6.04
CA GLN A 61 8.76 15.40 -4.60
C GLN A 61 7.63 14.45 -4.26
N VAL A 62 7.73 13.78 -3.11
CA VAL A 62 6.65 12.93 -2.62
C VAL A 62 5.41 13.81 -2.39
N PRO A 63 4.25 13.49 -3.02
CA PRO A 63 3.02 14.25 -2.84
C PRO A 63 2.63 14.35 -1.37
N LYS A 64 2.11 15.51 -0.97
CA LYS A 64 1.86 15.83 0.46
C LYS A 64 0.83 14.89 1.08
N GLU A 65 -0.17 14.50 0.29
CA GLU A 65 -1.25 13.59 0.65
C GLU A 65 -0.68 12.21 0.99
N LEU A 66 0.31 11.74 0.21
CA LEU A 66 0.98 10.46 0.47
C LEU A 66 1.85 10.55 1.75
N VAL A 67 2.56 11.67 1.96
CA VAL A 67 3.30 11.90 3.20
C VAL A 67 2.36 11.94 4.41
N GLU A 68 1.23 12.64 4.29
CA GLU A 68 0.21 12.75 5.33
C GLU A 68 -0.39 11.38 5.67
N LEU A 69 -0.65 10.55 4.66
CA LEU A 69 -1.12 9.18 4.86
C LEU A 69 -0.16 8.36 5.73
N HIS A 70 1.14 8.38 5.41
CA HIS A 70 2.16 7.68 6.22
C HIS A 70 2.24 8.24 7.64
N LEU A 71 2.21 9.57 7.79
CA LEU A 71 2.24 10.23 9.09
C LEU A 71 1.03 9.83 9.94
N LYS A 72 -0.19 9.85 9.39
CA LYS A 72 -1.41 9.48 10.13
C LYS A 72 -1.37 8.01 10.53
N LEU A 73 -1.04 7.10 9.61
CA LEU A 73 -0.92 5.67 9.93
C LEU A 73 0.09 5.39 11.06
N MET A 74 1.29 5.99 10.99
CA MET A 74 2.31 5.84 12.03
C MET A 74 1.86 6.43 13.39
N ARG A 75 1.20 7.58 13.40
CA ARG A 75 0.73 8.22 14.65
C ARG A 75 -0.39 7.41 15.30
N LYS A 76 -1.26 6.80 14.51
CA LYS A 76 -2.39 5.99 14.99
C LYS A 76 -1.92 4.72 15.73
N ILE A 77 -0.74 4.21 15.42
CA ILE A 77 -0.06 3.11 16.14
C ILE A 77 0.93 3.60 17.21
N GLY A 78 0.79 4.85 17.67
CA GLY A 78 1.57 5.39 18.78
C GLY A 78 2.98 5.86 18.46
N LYS A 79 3.40 5.92 17.18
CA LYS A 79 4.71 6.46 16.82
C LYS A 79 4.67 7.99 16.81
N SER A 80 5.58 8.62 17.55
CA SER A 80 5.71 10.08 17.59
C SER A 80 6.55 10.59 16.42
N VAL A 81 5.90 10.81 15.27
CA VAL A 81 6.53 11.21 14.00
C VAL A 81 6.24 12.68 13.63
N THR A 82 7.29 13.39 13.18
CA THR A 82 7.21 14.77 12.66
C THR A 82 7.32 14.78 11.14
N ALA A 83 6.70 15.80 10.51
CA ALA A 83 6.65 15.89 9.05
C ALA A 83 8.02 16.10 8.39
N ASP A 84 8.98 16.70 9.09
CA ASP A 84 10.35 16.92 8.59
C ASP A 84 11.24 15.67 8.64
N ARG A 85 10.84 14.65 9.40
CA ARG A 85 11.66 13.44 9.66
C ARG A 85 10.94 12.13 9.36
N TRP A 86 9.77 12.19 8.73
CA TRP A 86 8.90 11.03 8.51
C TRP A 86 9.62 9.85 7.85
N GLU A 87 10.47 10.10 6.84
CA GLU A 87 11.27 9.05 6.20
C GLU A 87 12.22 8.36 7.19
N LYS A 88 12.86 9.10 8.10
CA LYS A 88 13.72 8.52 9.13
C LYS A 88 12.96 7.59 10.07
N TYR A 89 11.68 7.87 10.32
CA TYR A 89 10.82 6.98 11.09
C TYR A 89 10.40 5.74 10.28
N LEU A 90 10.09 5.90 9.00
CA LEU A 90 9.81 4.77 8.11
C LEU A 90 11.02 3.84 7.98
N ILE A 91 12.23 4.37 7.86
CA ILE A 91 13.46 3.56 7.85
C ILE A 91 13.53 2.69 9.10
N LYS A 92 13.29 3.26 10.29
CA LYS A 92 13.28 2.48 11.55
C LYS A 92 12.23 1.37 11.55
N ILE A 93 11.03 1.68 11.07
CA ILE A 93 9.96 0.67 10.94
C ILE A 93 10.38 -0.42 9.96
N CYS A 94 10.97 -0.07 8.83
CA CYS A 94 11.48 -1.02 7.86
C CYS A 94 12.61 -1.87 8.45
N GLN A 95 13.50 -1.31 9.28
CA GLN A 95 14.57 -2.06 9.94
C GLN A 95 14.02 -3.14 10.89
N GLU A 96 12.86 -2.91 11.51
CA GLU A 96 12.18 -3.87 12.39
C GLU A 96 11.51 -5.02 11.60
N PHE A 97 11.08 -4.77 10.36
CA PHE A 97 10.21 -5.69 9.62
C PHE A 97 10.83 -6.28 8.34
N ASN A 98 11.52 -5.47 7.54
CA ASN A 98 12.07 -5.87 6.25
C ASN A 98 13.35 -5.07 5.91
N SER A 99 14.50 -5.73 6.07
CA SER A 99 15.82 -5.13 5.84
C SER A 99 16.04 -4.68 4.39
N THR A 100 15.39 -5.31 3.41
CA THR A 100 15.45 -4.91 1.99
C THR A 100 14.79 -3.55 1.79
N TRP A 101 13.59 -3.35 2.35
CA TRP A 101 12.88 -2.07 2.26
C TRP A 101 13.66 -0.95 2.97
N ALA A 102 14.22 -1.27 4.14
CA ALA A 102 15.04 -0.33 4.91
C ALA A 102 16.26 0.12 4.11
N TRP A 103 17.00 -0.83 3.54
CA TRP A 103 18.16 -0.55 2.72
C TRP A 103 17.80 0.28 1.49
N GLU A 104 16.70 -0.05 0.79
CA GLU A 104 16.30 0.70 -0.40
C GLU A 104 15.94 2.15 -0.05
N MET A 105 15.19 2.36 1.04
CA MET A 105 14.85 3.69 1.51
C MET A 105 16.08 4.47 1.98
N GLU A 106 17.06 3.84 2.64
CA GLU A 106 18.32 4.48 3.04
C GLU A 106 19.20 4.89 1.85
N LYS A 107 19.10 4.19 0.72
CA LYS A 107 19.93 4.45 -0.48
C LYS A 107 19.28 5.38 -1.48
N LYS A 108 17.97 5.30 -1.66
CA LYS A 108 17.23 6.02 -2.70
C LYS A 108 16.31 7.10 -2.14
N GLY A 109 15.93 7.01 -0.86
CA GLY A 109 14.83 7.80 -0.29
C GLY A 109 13.47 7.25 -0.70
N TYR A 110 12.39 7.78 -0.11
CA TYR A 110 11.04 7.26 -0.38
C TYR A 110 10.61 7.50 -1.82
N LEU A 111 10.93 8.66 -2.40
CA LEU A 111 10.50 9.03 -3.75
C LEU A 111 10.95 8.01 -4.81
N GLU A 112 12.23 7.63 -4.78
CA GLU A 112 12.89 6.79 -5.79
C GLU A 112 12.85 5.29 -5.49
N MET A 113 12.37 4.88 -4.32
CA MET A 113 12.24 3.44 -4.03
C MET A 113 11.18 2.78 -4.91
N SER A 114 11.32 1.46 -5.10
CA SER A 114 10.38 0.67 -5.90
C SER A 114 8.93 0.77 -5.43
N VAL A 115 8.00 0.73 -6.38
CA VAL A 115 6.55 0.71 -6.13
C VAL A 115 6.17 -0.44 -5.19
N GLU A 116 6.77 -1.61 -5.40
CA GLU A 116 6.57 -2.79 -4.55
C GLU A 116 6.91 -2.50 -3.09
N CYS A 117 8.03 -1.83 -2.82
CA CYS A 117 8.42 -1.51 -1.45
C CYS A 117 7.53 -0.41 -0.85
N LYS A 118 7.13 0.62 -1.62
CA LYS A 118 6.16 1.63 -1.14
C LYS A 118 4.84 0.97 -0.72
N LEU A 119 4.33 0.05 -1.54
CA LEU A 119 3.12 -0.71 -1.27
C LEU A 119 3.27 -1.67 -0.10
N GLY A 120 4.41 -2.35 0.02
CA GLY A 120 4.72 -3.22 1.14
C GLY A 120 4.69 -2.46 2.47
N ILE A 121 5.27 -1.26 2.50
CA ILE A 121 5.25 -0.38 3.68
C ILE A 121 3.83 0.09 4.01
N LEU A 122 3.07 0.56 3.02
CA LEU A 122 1.69 0.99 3.25
C LEU A 122 0.82 -0.15 3.78
N LYS A 123 0.89 -1.32 3.15
CA LYS A 123 0.19 -2.52 3.60
C LYS A 123 0.55 -2.86 5.05
N TYR A 124 1.84 -2.88 5.36
CA TYR A 124 2.31 -3.18 6.72
C TYR A 124 1.76 -2.17 7.75
N LEU A 125 1.80 -0.88 7.44
CA LEU A 125 1.24 0.16 8.32
C LEU A 125 -0.28 0.05 8.49
N CYS A 126 -1.00 -0.44 7.47
CA CYS A 126 -2.43 -0.76 7.57
C CYS A 126 -2.66 -1.96 8.49
N GLU A 127 -1.86 -3.02 8.36
CA GLU A 127 -1.93 -4.21 9.22
C GLU A 127 -1.66 -3.87 10.69
N CYS A 128 -0.66 -3.03 10.97
CA CYS A 128 -0.38 -2.54 12.32
C CYS A 128 -1.57 -1.82 12.97
N GLN A 129 -2.54 -1.31 12.21
CA GLN A 129 -3.73 -0.70 12.82
C GLN A 129 -4.54 -1.75 13.61
N PHE A 130 -4.60 -3.00 13.16
CA PHE A 130 -5.33 -4.06 13.85
C PHE A 130 -4.62 -4.56 15.11
N ASP A 131 -3.30 -4.42 15.16
CA ASP A 131 -2.48 -4.94 16.28
C ASP A 131 -2.13 -3.87 17.31
N ASP A 132 -1.67 -2.71 16.86
CA ASP A 132 -1.02 -1.68 17.69
C ASP A 132 -1.91 -0.47 17.99
N ASN A 133 -2.93 -0.20 17.17
CA ASN A 133 -3.88 0.89 17.41
C ASN A 133 -5.04 0.41 18.29
N LEU A 134 -4.84 0.41 19.61
CA LEU A 134 -5.81 -0.11 20.59
C LEU A 134 -7.22 0.46 20.45
N LYS A 135 -7.35 1.75 20.11
CA LYS A 135 -8.68 2.38 19.93
C LYS A 135 -9.41 1.79 18.73
N PHE A 136 -8.73 1.69 17.60
CA PHE A 136 -9.28 1.07 16.40
C PHE A 136 -9.60 -0.40 16.63
N LYS A 137 -8.67 -1.15 17.22
CA LYS A 137 -8.84 -2.56 17.57
C LYS A 137 -10.08 -2.82 18.42
N ASN A 138 -10.33 -1.98 19.43
CA ASN A 138 -11.52 -2.13 20.27
C ASN A 138 -12.82 -1.93 19.48
N ILE A 139 -12.85 -0.95 18.57
CA ILE A 139 -14.02 -0.70 17.70
C ILE A 139 -14.25 -1.90 16.76
N ILE A 140 -13.19 -2.39 16.12
CA ILE A 140 -13.28 -3.52 15.17
C ILE A 140 -13.67 -4.82 15.88
N ASN A 141 -13.19 -5.07 17.11
CA ASN A 141 -13.55 -6.27 17.87
C ASN A 141 -15.03 -6.31 18.31
N GLU A 142 -15.72 -5.16 18.30
CA GLU A 142 -17.16 -5.08 18.56
C GLU A 142 -18.00 -5.30 17.30
N GLU A 143 -17.37 -5.26 16.12
CA GLU A 143 -18.05 -5.46 14.83
C GLU A 143 -18.30 -6.95 14.56
N ASP A 144 -19.46 -7.25 13.97
CA ASP A 144 -19.81 -8.62 13.61
C ASP A 144 -18.89 -9.16 12.50
N ALA A 145 -18.46 -10.42 12.64
CA ALA A 145 -17.51 -11.03 11.71
C ALA A 145 -18.06 -11.14 10.28
N ASP A 146 -19.37 -11.23 10.09
CA ASP A 146 -19.99 -11.28 8.78
C ASP A 146 -20.12 -9.89 8.15
N ALA A 147 -20.22 -8.83 8.96
CA ALA A 147 -20.08 -7.45 8.49
C ALA A 147 -18.63 -7.14 8.07
N MET A 148 -17.64 -7.79 8.69
CA MET A 148 -16.20 -7.64 8.35
C MET A 148 -15.77 -8.30 7.04
N ARG A 149 -16.54 -9.28 6.57
CA ARG A 149 -16.25 -9.96 5.30
C ARG A 149 -16.99 -9.25 4.18
N LEU A 150 -16.34 -9.13 3.03
CA LEU A 150 -17.12 -9.03 1.79
C LEU A 150 -18.08 -10.23 1.81
N GLN A 151 -19.34 -10.02 1.44
CA GLN A 151 -20.28 -11.12 1.27
C GLN A 151 -20.33 -11.48 -0.22
N PRO A 152 -20.46 -12.77 -0.58
CA PRO A 152 -20.65 -13.14 -1.96
C PRO A 152 -21.96 -12.55 -2.47
N ILE A 153 -22.00 -12.13 -3.74
CA ILE A 153 -23.22 -11.63 -4.39
C ILE A 153 -24.30 -12.71 -4.50
N GLY A 154 -23.92 -13.98 -4.35
CA GLY A 154 -24.83 -15.10 -4.37
C GLY A 154 -24.12 -16.44 -4.42
N ARG A 155 -24.93 -17.49 -4.38
CA ARG A 155 -24.52 -18.89 -4.47
C ARG A 155 -25.33 -19.59 -5.56
N ASP A 156 -24.69 -20.35 -6.44
CA ASP A 156 -25.42 -21.13 -7.44
C ASP A 156 -26.01 -22.44 -6.86
N LYS A 157 -26.71 -23.19 -7.71
CA LYS A 157 -27.34 -24.48 -7.36
C LYS A 157 -26.33 -25.57 -6.96
N ASP A 158 -25.08 -25.45 -7.39
CA ASP A 158 -24.00 -26.40 -7.11
C ASP A 158 -23.21 -25.97 -5.85
N GLY A 159 -23.57 -24.82 -5.29
CA GLY A 159 -23.04 -24.31 -4.03
C GLY A 159 -21.81 -23.41 -4.19
N LEU A 160 -21.49 -22.96 -5.41
CA LEU A 160 -20.37 -22.05 -5.67
C LEU A 160 -20.75 -20.62 -5.32
N MET A 161 -19.86 -19.91 -4.64
CA MET A 161 -20.05 -18.51 -4.21
C MET A 161 -19.42 -17.56 -5.22
N TYR A 162 -20.15 -16.49 -5.56
CA TYR A 162 -19.71 -15.48 -6.53
C TYR A 162 -19.40 -14.15 -5.83
N TRP A 163 -18.38 -13.45 -6.32
CA TRP A 163 -17.87 -12.21 -5.76
C TRP A 163 -17.83 -11.15 -6.85
N TYR A 164 -18.22 -9.92 -6.54
CA TYR A 164 -18.23 -8.82 -7.49
C TYR A 164 -17.73 -7.55 -6.81
N GLN A 165 -16.74 -6.91 -7.42
CA GLN A 165 -16.15 -5.67 -6.94
C GLN A 165 -16.13 -4.68 -8.12
N LEU A 166 -16.72 -3.50 -7.91
CA LEU A 166 -16.74 -2.38 -8.85
C LEU A 166 -15.94 -1.24 -8.23
N ASP A 167 -15.06 -0.62 -9.02
CA ASP A 167 -14.48 0.66 -8.62
C ASP A 167 -15.53 1.77 -8.76
N GLN A 168 -15.53 2.73 -7.84
CA GLN A 168 -16.37 3.93 -7.95
C GLN A 168 -15.79 4.86 -9.03
N GLU A 169 -16.64 5.29 -9.97
CA GLU A 169 -16.31 6.25 -11.05
C GLU A 169 -15.85 7.61 -10.53
#